data_AF-A0A520JL14-F1
#
_entry.id   AF-A0A520JL14-F1
#
_cell.length_a   1.000
_cell.length_b   1.000
_cell.length_c   1.000
_cell.angle_alpha   90.00
_cell.angle_beta   90.00
_cell.angle_gamma   90.00
#
_symmetry.space_group_name_H-M   'P 1'
#
loop_
_entity.id
_entity.type
_entity.pdbx_description
1 polymer ?
#
loop_
_entity_poly.entity_id
_entity_poly.type
_entity_poly.pdbx_seq_one_letter_code
_entity_poly.pdbx_strand_id
1 'polypeptide(L)'
;GTLPTGELPVTFGLLLNLVGVMGDASKEQVWGYLANYVPDASADKYPELDRLIGYALAYSRDFVAPTLKRRAPEGVEVAALERLDAELAALPAEASAEDIQNIVYEIGKTGGFDNLRDWFKALYETLLGSEQGPRMGSFIALYGVANSRKLIAEALAR
;
A
#
# COMPACT_ATOMS: atom_id res chain seq x y z
N GLY A 1 -35.13 -8.25 3.14
CA GLY A 1 -34.34 -7.57 4.17
C GLY A 1 -33.89 -6.26 3.60
N THR A 2 -34.01 -5.17 4.35
CA THR A 2 -33.45 -3.87 3.98
C THR A 2 -31.92 -3.97 3.99
N LEU A 3 -31.31 -3.65 2.85
CA LEU A 3 -29.86 -3.55 2.74
C LEU A 3 -29.38 -2.39 3.64
N PRO A 4 -28.24 -2.54 4.35
CA PRO A 4 -27.70 -1.45 5.17
C PRO A 4 -27.51 -0.19 4.30
N THR A 5 -28.05 0.94 4.75
CA THR A 5 -28.13 2.22 4.02
C THR A 5 -26.88 3.09 4.15
N GLY A 6 -25.69 2.49 4.06
CA GLY A 6 -24.43 3.25 4.06
C GLY A 6 -23.39 2.60 3.16
N GLU A 7 -23.02 3.27 2.06
CA GLU A 7 -21.84 2.91 1.29
C GLU A 7 -20.61 3.06 2.19
N LEU A 8 -19.83 1.98 2.32
CA LEU A 8 -18.52 2.06 2.95
C LEU A 8 -17.61 2.88 2.05
N PRO A 9 -16.86 3.86 2.60
CA PRO A 9 -16.02 4.74 1.79
C PRO A 9 -14.77 4.01 1.24
N VAL A 10 -14.49 2.80 1.74
CA VAL A 10 -13.42 1.93 1.28
C VAL A 10 -13.89 0.48 1.23
N THR A 11 -13.32 -0.31 0.33
CA THR A 11 -13.60 -1.74 0.24
C THR A 11 -12.85 -2.52 1.33
N PHE A 12 -13.39 -3.67 1.72
CA PHE A 12 -12.70 -4.56 2.67
C PHE A 12 -11.35 -5.08 2.12
N GLY A 13 -11.24 -5.28 0.80
CA GLY A 13 -9.98 -5.64 0.17
C GLY A 13 -8.90 -4.55 0.31
N LEU A 14 -9.29 -3.27 0.19
CA LEU A 14 -8.35 -2.16 0.42
C LEU A 14 -7.87 -2.13 1.88
N LEU A 15 -8.76 -2.37 2.84
CA LEU A 15 -8.40 -2.50 4.25
C LEU A 15 -7.39 -3.63 4.48
N LEU A 16 -7.65 -4.83 3.95
CA LEU A 16 -6.73 -5.97 4.08
C LEU A 16 -5.34 -5.67 3.53
N ASN A 17 -5.25 -4.98 2.39
CA ASN A 17 -3.97 -4.56 1.82
C ASN A 17 -3.24 -3.57 2.74
N LEU A 18 -3.95 -2.62 3.35
CA LEU A 18 -3.37 -1.65 4.27
C LEU A 18 -2.87 -2.32 5.56
N VAL A 19 -3.71 -3.11 6.22
CA VAL A 19 -3.32 -3.77 7.49
C VAL A 19 -2.28 -4.87 7.30
N GLY A 20 -2.23 -5.49 6.12
CA GLY A 20 -1.23 -6.52 5.77
C GLY A 20 0.19 -5.98 5.86
N VAL A 21 0.41 -4.75 5.40
CA VAL A 21 1.74 -4.14 5.36
C VAL A 21 2.13 -3.44 6.65
N MET A 22 1.14 -3.01 7.45
CA MET A 22 1.36 -2.26 8.69
C MET A 22 1.86 -3.14 9.85
N GLY A 23 1.82 -4.47 9.70
CA GLY A 23 2.22 -5.39 10.76
C GLY A 23 1.30 -5.30 11.98
N ASP A 24 1.86 -5.13 13.17
CA ASP A 24 1.13 -4.95 14.43
C ASP A 24 0.55 -3.54 14.56
N ALA A 25 -0.33 -3.18 13.62
CA ALA A 25 -1.02 -1.92 13.63
C ALA A 25 -2.14 -1.85 14.68
N SER A 26 -2.29 -0.67 15.28
CA SER A 26 -3.46 -0.33 16.07
C SER A 26 -4.60 0.19 15.18
N LYS A 27 -5.81 0.15 15.72
CA LYS A 27 -7.00 0.67 15.04
C LYS A 27 -6.90 2.17 14.74
N GLU A 28 -6.31 2.91 15.67
CA GLU A 28 -6.07 4.35 15.58
C GLU A 28 -5.11 4.66 14.42
N GLN A 29 -4.07 3.84 14.24
CA GLN A 29 -3.16 3.98 13.11
C GLN A 29 -3.88 3.74 11.78
N VAL A 30 -4.75 2.71 11.69
CA VAL A 30 -5.53 2.46 10.47
C VAL A 30 -6.46 3.64 10.16
N TRP A 31 -7.15 4.19 11.16
CA TRP A 31 -7.96 5.40 10.99
C TRP A 31 -7.13 6.61 10.53
N GLY A 32 -5.91 6.78 11.04
CA GLY A 32 -4.99 7.82 10.59
C GLY A 32 -4.67 7.74 9.10
N TYR A 33 -4.50 6.54 8.54
CA TYR A 33 -4.32 6.37 7.09
C TYR A 33 -5.60 6.59 6.29
N LEU A 34 -6.73 6.09 6.80
CA LEU A 34 -8.02 6.28 6.12
C LEU A 34 -8.41 7.76 6.05
N ALA A 35 -8.00 8.58 7.01
CA ALA A 35 -8.21 10.04 6.97
C ALA A 35 -7.52 10.73 5.78
N ASN A 36 -6.43 10.16 5.25
CA ASN A 36 -5.79 10.67 4.02
C ASN A 36 -6.60 10.36 2.75
N TYR A 37 -7.49 9.39 2.83
CA TYR A 37 -8.23 8.86 1.67
C TYR A 37 -9.71 9.26 1.70
N VAL A 38 -10.28 9.40 2.89
CA VAL A 38 -11.69 9.69 3.12
C VAL A 38 -11.79 10.93 4.01
N PRO A 39 -12.20 12.09 3.45
CA PRO A 39 -12.39 13.31 4.23
C PRO A 39 -13.36 13.10 5.40
N ASP A 40 -12.97 13.61 6.56
CA ASP A 40 -13.74 13.52 7.82
C ASP A 40 -14.09 12.08 8.24
N ALA A 41 -13.24 11.10 7.91
CA ALA A 41 -13.41 9.73 8.35
C ALA A 41 -13.19 9.57 9.86
N SER A 42 -14.18 8.97 10.54
CA SER A 42 -14.08 8.62 11.95
C SER A 42 -14.89 7.37 12.29
N ALA A 43 -14.56 6.72 13.41
CA ALA A 43 -15.31 5.60 13.94
C ALA A 43 -16.79 5.94 14.23
N ASP A 44 -17.05 7.16 14.72
CA ASP A 44 -18.41 7.63 15.01
C ASP A 44 -19.25 7.79 13.74
N LYS A 45 -18.63 8.29 12.66
CA LYS A 45 -19.29 8.49 11.36
C LYS A 45 -19.47 7.18 10.60
N TYR A 46 -18.55 6.22 10.77
CA TYR A 46 -18.58 4.93 10.09
C TYR A 46 -18.38 3.76 11.08
N PRO A 47 -19.38 3.46 11.93
CA PRO A 47 -19.26 2.40 12.94
C PRO A 47 -19.13 1.00 12.34
N GLU A 48 -19.67 0.76 11.14
CA GLU A 48 -19.48 -0.53 10.45
C GLU A 48 -18.04 -0.67 9.92
N LEU A 49 -17.48 0.41 9.38
CA LEU A 49 -16.07 0.42 8.96
C LEU A 49 -15.15 0.19 10.16
N ASP A 50 -15.47 0.78 11.31
CA ASP A 50 -14.75 0.58 12.57
C ASP A 50 -14.72 -0.90 12.99
N ARG A 51 -15.83 -1.63 12.83
CA ARG A 51 -15.87 -3.09 13.08
C ARG A 51 -15.01 -3.86 12.07
N LEU A 52 -15.11 -3.51 10.79
CA LEU A 52 -14.33 -4.14 9.72
C LEU A 52 -12.83 -3.95 9.89
N ILE A 53 -12.37 -2.79 10.36
CA ILE A 53 -10.96 -2.56 10.70
C ILE A 53 -10.50 -3.56 11.77
N GLY A 54 -11.31 -3.79 12.81
CA GLY A 54 -11.00 -4.76 13.84
C GLY A 54 -10.84 -6.19 13.29
N TYR A 55 -11.73 -6.60 12.38
CA TYR A 55 -11.62 -7.90 11.72
C TYR A 55 -10.42 -7.99 10.77
N ALA A 56 -10.14 -6.93 10.02
CA ALA A 56 -8.98 -6.86 9.14
C ALA A 56 -7.67 -7.00 9.93
N LEU A 57 -7.53 -6.30 11.06
CA LEU A 57 -6.37 -6.39 11.93
C LEU A 57 -6.16 -7.81 12.47
N ALA A 58 -7.22 -8.43 13.00
CA ALA A 58 -7.14 -9.80 13.50
C ALA A 58 -6.79 -10.80 12.38
N TYR A 59 -7.44 -10.69 11.23
CA TYR A 59 -7.18 -11.55 10.07
C TYR A 59 -5.75 -11.38 9.55
N SER A 60 -5.27 -10.13 9.46
CA SER A 60 -3.91 -9.82 9.04
C SER A 60 -2.90 -10.48 9.96
N ARG A 61 -3.02 -10.27 11.27
CA ARG A 61 -2.14 -10.85 12.28
C ARG A 61 -2.12 -12.38 12.23
N ASP A 62 -3.28 -13.01 12.14
CA ASP A 62 -3.40 -14.47 12.29
C ASP A 62 -3.12 -15.24 10.99
N PHE A 63 -3.36 -14.63 9.82
CA PHE A 63 -3.32 -15.34 8.53
C PHE A 63 -2.45 -14.70 7.45
N VAL A 64 -2.25 -13.38 7.46
CA VAL A 64 -1.50 -12.67 6.39
C VAL A 64 -0.05 -12.47 6.80
N ALA A 65 0.19 -11.76 7.91
CA ALA A 65 1.52 -11.39 8.37
C ALA A 65 2.50 -12.57 8.48
N PRO A 66 2.11 -13.78 8.94
CA PRO A 66 3.01 -14.93 8.97
C PRO A 66 3.47 -15.41 7.59
N THR A 67 2.73 -15.07 6.53
CA THR A 67 3.04 -15.48 5.15
C THR A 67 3.92 -14.48 4.41
N LEU A 68 4.01 -13.23 4.89
CA LEU A 68 4.73 -12.18 4.20
C LEU A 68 6.24 -12.37 4.34
N LYS A 69 6.92 -12.46 3.20
CA LYS A 69 8.37 -12.63 3.11
C LYS A 69 8.96 -11.59 2.19
N ARG A 70 9.53 -10.54 2.78
CA ARG A 70 10.26 -9.52 2.02
C ARG A 70 11.63 -10.04 1.61
N ARG A 71 11.96 -9.92 0.32
CA ARG A 71 13.30 -10.20 -0.21
C ARG A 71 14.06 -8.91 -0.52
N ALA A 72 15.37 -9.02 -0.66
CA ALA A 72 16.18 -7.95 -1.23
C ALA A 72 15.86 -7.76 -2.72
N PRO A 73 15.97 -6.53 -3.25
CA PRO A 73 15.92 -6.29 -4.69
C PRO A 73 17.17 -6.81 -5.39
N GLU A 74 17.03 -7.18 -6.66
CA GLU A 74 18.11 -7.79 -7.44
C GLU A 74 18.26 -7.12 -8.82
N GLY A 75 19.50 -7.02 -9.31
CA GLY A 75 19.79 -6.54 -10.67
C GLY A 75 19.18 -5.16 -10.96
N VAL A 76 18.33 -5.10 -12.00
CA VAL A 76 17.68 -3.85 -12.44
C VAL A 76 16.67 -3.29 -11.43
N GLU A 77 16.18 -4.11 -10.49
CA GLU A 77 15.20 -3.70 -9.48
C GLU A 77 15.77 -2.64 -8.53
N VAL A 78 17.07 -2.71 -8.22
CA VAL A 78 17.74 -1.75 -7.31
C VAL A 78 17.63 -0.34 -7.86
N ALA A 79 18.07 -0.13 -9.11
CA ALA A 79 18.01 1.17 -9.77
C ALA A 79 16.56 1.64 -9.98
N ALA A 80 15.62 0.73 -10.23
CA ALA A 80 14.20 1.05 -10.36
C ALA A 80 13.59 1.53 -9.03
N LEU A 81 13.95 0.90 -7.90
CA LEU A 81 13.52 1.32 -6.56
C LEU A 81 14.15 2.65 -6.14
N GLU A 82 15.44 2.86 -6.41
CA GLU A 82 16.10 4.16 -6.18
C GLU A 82 15.42 5.28 -6.96
N ARG A 83 15.09 5.02 -8.24
CA ARG A 83 14.34 5.96 -9.06
C ARG A 83 12.94 6.21 -8.51
N LEU A 84 12.24 5.16 -8.07
CA LEU A 84 10.92 5.31 -7.46
C LEU A 84 10.99 6.19 -6.21
N ASP A 85 11.97 5.98 -5.33
CA ASP A 85 12.17 6.83 -4.15
C ASP A 85 12.38 8.29 -4.53
N ALA A 86 13.22 8.56 -5.53
CA ALA A 86 13.52 9.91 -6.00
C ALA A 86 12.30 10.60 -6.63
N GLU A 87 11.54 9.90 -7.48
CA GLU A 87 10.33 10.47 -8.09
C GLU A 87 9.23 10.71 -7.05
N LEU A 88 9.06 9.78 -6.09
CA LEU A 88 8.15 9.98 -4.96
C LEU A 88 8.56 11.17 -4.08
N ALA A 89 9.86 11.41 -3.89
CA ALA A 89 10.36 12.55 -3.13
C ALA A 89 10.03 13.91 -3.77
N ALA A 90 9.94 13.93 -5.11
CA ALA A 90 9.67 15.13 -5.89
C ALA A 90 8.18 15.42 -6.07
N LEU A 91 7.30 14.50 -5.68
CA LEU A 91 5.85 14.70 -5.80
C LEU A 91 5.35 15.79 -4.85
N PRO A 92 4.33 16.57 -5.27
CA PRO A 92 3.58 17.41 -4.35
C PRO A 92 2.85 16.56 -3.31
N ALA A 93 2.55 17.14 -2.16
CA ALA A 93 1.86 16.44 -1.07
C ALA A 93 0.46 15.93 -1.48
N GLU A 94 -0.15 16.61 -2.45
CA GLU A 94 -1.49 16.36 -2.98
C GLU A 94 -1.48 15.45 -4.23
N ALA A 95 -0.34 14.84 -4.56
CA ALA A 95 -0.23 13.95 -5.71
C ALA A 95 -1.28 12.84 -5.64
N SER A 96 -2.00 12.64 -6.74
CA SER A 96 -3.07 11.65 -6.79
C SER A 96 -2.52 10.23 -6.89
N ALA A 97 -3.35 9.24 -6.54
CA ALA A 97 -3.04 7.83 -6.78
C ALA A 97 -2.79 7.53 -8.27
N GLU A 98 -3.35 8.34 -9.19
CA GLU A 98 -3.11 8.23 -10.63
C GLU A 98 -1.72 8.75 -11.02
N ASP A 99 -1.32 9.92 -10.50
CA ASP A 99 0.02 10.48 -10.73
C ASP A 99 1.12 9.51 -10.25
N ILE A 100 0.94 8.97 -9.05
CA ILE A 100 1.87 7.98 -8.48
C ILE A 100 1.87 6.71 -9.34
N GLN A 101 0.70 6.25 -9.78
CA GLN A 101 0.61 5.06 -10.62
C GLN A 101 1.33 5.26 -11.97
N ASN A 102 1.25 6.46 -12.55
CA ASN A 102 1.93 6.79 -13.80
C ASN A 102 3.46 6.71 -13.64
N ILE A 103 4.00 7.24 -12.54
CA ILE A 103 5.42 7.09 -12.18
C ILE A 103 5.82 5.60 -12.12
N VAL A 104 5.06 4.79 -11.37
CA VAL A 104 5.34 3.36 -11.23
C VAL A 104 5.32 2.65 -12.58
N TYR A 105 4.38 2.99 -13.47
CA TYR A 105 4.32 2.43 -14.82
C TYR A 105 5.49 2.85 -15.70
N GLU A 106 5.87 4.13 -15.70
CA GLU A 106 6.97 4.63 -16.53
C GLU A 106 8.31 4.03 -16.10
N ILE A 107 8.55 3.86 -14.79
CA ILE A 107 9.71 3.12 -14.29
C ILE A 107 9.69 1.67 -14.80
N GLY A 108 8.55 0.98 -14.73
CA GLY A 108 8.44 -0.39 -15.24
C GLY A 108 8.70 -0.52 -16.73
N LYS A 109 8.26 0.45 -17.54
CA LYS A 109 8.49 0.45 -19.01
C LYS A 109 9.94 0.76 -19.39
N THR A 110 10.61 1.61 -18.63
CA THR A 110 11.93 2.17 -19.00
C THR A 110 13.08 1.63 -18.15
N GLY A 111 12.78 0.85 -17.11
CA GLY A 111 13.75 0.32 -16.15
C GLY A 111 14.47 -0.96 -16.57
N GLY A 112 14.26 -1.44 -17.81
CA GLY A 112 14.96 -2.62 -18.33
C GLY A 112 14.41 -3.97 -17.87
N PHE A 113 13.13 -4.02 -17.48
CA PHE A 113 12.43 -5.28 -17.20
C PHE A 113 12.01 -5.97 -18.51
N ASP A 114 12.07 -7.30 -18.52
CA ASP A 114 11.59 -8.12 -19.66
C ASP A 114 10.10 -7.85 -19.93
N ASN A 115 9.33 -7.70 -18.86
CA ASN A 115 7.96 -7.26 -18.94
C ASN A 115 7.53 -6.53 -17.66
N LEU A 116 6.42 -5.82 -17.78
CA LEU A 116 5.90 -4.99 -16.69
C LEU A 116 5.43 -5.80 -15.48
N ARG A 117 5.01 -7.06 -15.64
CA ARG A 117 4.59 -7.92 -14.53
C ARG A 117 5.76 -8.21 -13.60
N ASP A 118 6.97 -8.36 -14.12
CA ASP A 118 8.16 -8.61 -13.32
C ASP A 118 8.48 -7.42 -12.41
N TRP A 119 8.29 -6.19 -12.90
CA TRP A 119 8.41 -4.98 -12.06
C TRP A 119 7.38 -4.94 -10.93
N PHE A 120 6.11 -5.21 -11.22
CA PHE A 120 5.09 -5.25 -10.17
C PHE A 120 5.34 -6.37 -9.17
N LYS A 121 5.78 -7.55 -9.64
CA LYS A 121 6.17 -8.65 -8.77
C LYS A 121 7.32 -8.24 -7.84
N ALA A 122 8.35 -7.57 -8.38
CA ALA A 122 9.45 -7.03 -7.59
C ALA A 122 8.95 -6.07 -6.50
N LEU A 123 8.07 -5.14 -6.83
CA LEU A 123 7.48 -4.23 -5.84
C LEU A 123 6.72 -4.97 -4.73
N TYR A 124 5.94 -5.99 -5.07
CA TYR A 124 5.20 -6.75 -4.07
C TYR A 124 6.13 -7.58 -3.18
N GLU A 125 7.11 -8.28 -3.76
CA GLU A 125 8.01 -9.14 -3.00
C GLU A 125 9.01 -8.36 -2.15
N THR A 126 9.45 -7.18 -2.61
CA THR A 126 10.43 -6.35 -1.87
C THR A 126 9.76 -5.47 -0.82
N LEU A 127 8.65 -4.81 -1.15
CA LEU A 127 8.01 -3.83 -0.27
C LEU A 127 6.94 -4.46 0.63
N LEU A 128 6.17 -5.41 0.10
CA LEU A 128 4.99 -5.97 0.79
C LEU A 128 5.23 -7.39 1.32
N GLY A 129 6.16 -8.13 0.71
CA GLY A 129 6.47 -9.52 1.04
C GLY A 129 5.47 -10.54 0.48
N SER A 130 4.74 -10.20 -0.59
CA SER A 130 3.77 -11.08 -1.26
C SER A 130 4.06 -11.19 -2.75
N GLU A 131 3.61 -12.27 -3.40
CA GLU A 131 3.78 -12.45 -4.86
C GLU A 131 2.83 -11.58 -5.70
N GLN A 132 1.76 -11.08 -5.06
CA GLN A 132 0.73 -10.25 -5.66
C GLN A 132 0.29 -9.18 -4.66
N GLY A 133 -0.29 -8.08 -5.14
CA GLY A 133 -0.66 -6.97 -4.28
C GLY A 133 -1.67 -6.01 -4.88
N PRO A 134 -1.99 -4.93 -4.13
CA PRO A 134 -2.87 -3.88 -4.60
C PRO A 134 -2.29 -3.13 -5.80
N ARG A 135 -3.13 -2.35 -6.47
CA ARG A 135 -2.65 -1.29 -7.37
C ARG A 135 -1.69 -0.36 -6.61
N MET A 136 -0.44 -0.31 -7.05
CA MET A 136 0.65 0.32 -6.30
C MET A 136 0.42 1.82 -6.04
N GLY A 137 -0.04 2.59 -7.02
CA GLY A 137 -0.30 4.02 -6.82
C GLY A 137 -1.40 4.30 -5.79
N SER A 138 -2.46 3.48 -5.78
CA SER A 138 -3.51 3.58 -4.75
C SER A 138 -2.99 3.20 -3.36
N PHE A 139 -2.12 2.19 -3.30
CA PHE A 139 -1.47 1.79 -2.05
C PHE A 139 -0.56 2.90 -1.49
N ILE A 140 0.33 3.46 -2.31
CA ILE A 140 1.25 4.53 -1.90
C ILE A 140 0.47 5.77 -1.47
N ALA A 141 -0.59 6.15 -2.18
CA ALA A 141 -1.44 7.27 -1.78
C ALA A 141 -2.09 7.05 -0.40
N LEU A 142 -2.61 5.85 -0.14
CA LEU A 142 -3.24 5.50 1.13
C LEU A 142 -2.23 5.37 2.28
N TYR A 143 -1.12 4.67 2.05
CA TYR A 143 -0.07 4.43 3.04
C TYR A 143 0.81 5.67 3.28
N GLY A 144 0.76 6.63 2.36
CA GLY A 144 1.50 7.87 2.39
C GLY A 144 2.89 7.74 1.78
N VAL A 145 3.24 8.72 0.94
CA VAL A 145 4.52 8.81 0.23
C VAL A 145 5.71 8.63 1.18
N ALA A 146 5.71 9.33 2.32
CA ALA A 146 6.81 9.25 3.29
C ALA A 146 7.00 7.84 3.87
N ASN A 147 5.93 7.07 4.10
CA ASN A 147 6.05 5.71 4.62
C ASN A 147 6.42 4.73 3.51
N SER A 148 5.89 4.90 2.29
CA SER A 148 6.31 4.11 1.13
C SER A 148 7.81 4.27 0.84
N ARG A 149 8.34 5.49 0.96
CA ARG A 149 9.79 5.74 0.82
C ARG A 149 10.62 5.04 1.91
N LYS A 150 10.12 4.95 3.14
CA LYS A 150 10.78 4.14 4.19
C LYS A 150 10.81 2.65 3.82
N LEU A 151 9.72 2.09 3.29
CA LEU A 151 9.72 0.70 2.80
C LEU A 151 10.75 0.49 1.69
N ILE A 152 10.87 1.44 0.76
CA ILE A 152 11.88 1.37 -0.30
C ILE A 152 13.29 1.40 0.28
N ALA A 153 13.57 2.33 1.20
CA ALA A 153 14.87 2.41 1.86
C ALA A 153 15.21 1.14 2.66
N GLU A 154 14.24 0.56 3.36
CA GLU A 154 14.40 -0.73 4.05
C GLU A 154 14.67 -1.88 3.09
N ALA A 155 14.02 -1.91 1.92
CA ALA A 155 14.27 -2.93 0.90
C ALA A 155 15.67 -2.81 0.30
N LEU A 156 16.12 -1.59 0.00
CA LEU A 156 17.46 -1.30 -0.55
C LEU A 156 18.59 -1.59 0.45
N ALA A 157 18.30 -1.60 1.75
CA ALA A 157 19.29 -1.87 2.80
C ALA A 157 19.42 -3.36 3.19
N ARG A 158 18.65 -4.26 2.58
CA ARG A 158 18.65 -5.70 2.88
C ARG A 158 19.76 -6.47 2.20
#